data_AF-U2EED6-F1
#
_entry.id   AF-U2EED6-F1
#
_cell.length_a   1.000
_cell.length_b   1.000
_cell.length_c   1.000
_cell.angle_alpha   90.00
_cell.angle_beta   90.00
_cell.angle_gamma   90.00
#
_symmetry.space_group_name_H-M   'P 1'
#
loop_
_entity.id
_entity.type
_entity.pdbx_description
1 polymer ?
#
loop_
_entity_poly.entity_id
_entity_poly.type
_entity_poly.pdbx_seq_one_letter_code
_entity_poly.pdbx_strand_id
1 'polypeptide(L)'
;MITPDVGYSYEYFRYYQFMTGHGLIIVILLYFMIVHRYIPTFKTTLRTLGILQVMAVVMLFFNTHYDTHYVYVKIAEDVAHEDTILAYLGSYPWYLINLELLGIGLFILWFGFIRLLYFKHFRQPE
;
A
#
# COMPACT_ATOMS: atom_id res chain seq x y z
N MET A 1 -5.20 15.03 -6.56
CA MET A 1 -4.59 14.03 -7.50
C MET A 1 -4.76 12.62 -6.95
N ILE A 2 -4.75 11.56 -7.78
CA ILE A 2 -4.97 10.15 -7.30
C ILE A 2 -3.72 9.61 -6.59
N THR A 3 -2.53 9.90 -7.11
CA THR A 3 -1.25 9.59 -6.45
C THR A 3 -0.75 10.82 -5.70
N PRO A 4 -0.38 10.69 -4.42
CA PRO A 4 0.21 11.78 -3.68
C PRO A 4 1.60 12.06 -4.28
N ASP A 5 1.75 13.30 -4.76
CA ASP A 5 2.97 13.97 -5.20
C ASP A 5 3.98 13.15 -6.03
N VAL A 6 3.85 13.22 -7.36
CA VAL A 6 4.93 12.77 -8.26
C VAL A 6 6.00 13.86 -8.41
N GLY A 7 5.79 15.07 -7.90
CA GLY A 7 6.59 16.27 -8.15
C GLY A 7 6.58 16.75 -9.60
N TYR A 8 5.98 15.98 -10.52
CA TYR A 8 6.00 16.19 -11.96
C TYR A 8 4.64 15.86 -12.58
N SER A 9 4.17 16.73 -13.48
CA SER A 9 2.95 16.51 -14.26
C SER A 9 3.14 15.42 -15.32
N TYR A 10 2.04 14.99 -15.93
CA TYR A 10 2.03 14.02 -17.04
C TYR A 10 2.87 14.46 -18.25
N GLU A 11 3.28 15.73 -18.31
CA GLU A 11 4.09 16.29 -19.39
C GLU A 11 5.57 15.87 -19.30
N TYR A 12 6.01 15.34 -18.16
CA TYR A 12 7.40 14.96 -17.91
C TYR A 12 7.59 13.44 -17.96
N PHE A 13 8.71 12.99 -18.54
CA PHE A 13 9.10 11.57 -18.55
C PHE A 13 9.08 10.92 -17.15
N ARG A 14 9.50 11.67 -16.13
CA ARG A 14 9.57 11.19 -14.74
C ARG A 14 8.21 10.77 -14.19
N TYR A 15 7.12 11.38 -14.65
CA TYR A 15 5.77 10.94 -14.33
C TYR A 15 5.51 9.51 -14.84
N TYR A 16 5.79 9.23 -16.12
CA TYR A 16 5.59 7.91 -16.70
C TYR A 16 6.51 6.87 -16.09
N GLN A 17 7.79 7.20 -15.88
CA GLN A 17 8.73 6.32 -15.20
C GLN A 17 8.21 5.92 -13.81
N PHE A 18 7.76 6.91 -13.02
CA PHE A 18 7.20 6.66 -11.69
C PHE A 18 5.93 5.81 -11.78
N MET A 19 4.97 6.19 -12.62
CA MET A 19 3.67 5.49 -12.74
C MET A 19 3.82 4.06 -13.24
N THR A 20 4.67 3.85 -14.23
CA THR A 20 4.98 2.50 -14.72
C THR A 20 5.68 1.69 -13.65
N GLY A 21 6.69 2.24 -12.97
CA GLY A 21 7.39 1.56 -11.88
C GLY A 21 6.45 1.16 -10.74
N HIS A 22 5.55 2.06 -10.34
CA HIS A 22 4.56 1.80 -9.29
C HIS A 22 3.51 0.78 -9.74
N GLY A 23 2.99 0.90 -10.97
CA GLY A 23 2.03 -0.05 -11.53
C GLY A 23 2.60 -1.46 -11.67
N LEU A 24 3.90 -1.59 -11.96
CA LEU A 24 4.58 -2.88 -12.06
C LEU A 24 4.59 -3.67 -10.74
N ILE A 25 4.45 -3.02 -9.58
CA ILE A 25 4.30 -3.71 -8.29
C ILE A 25 3.05 -4.60 -8.31
N ILE A 26 1.94 -4.11 -8.86
CA ILE A 26 0.69 -4.89 -8.98
C ILE A 26 0.87 -6.02 -9.99
N VAL A 27 1.48 -5.71 -11.14
CA VAL A 27 1.73 -6.70 -12.20
C VAL A 27 2.60 -7.87 -11.69
N ILE A 28 3.64 -7.58 -10.91
CA ILE A 28 4.54 -8.63 -10.40
C ILE A 28 3.80 -9.54 -9.41
N LEU A 29 2.94 -8.98 -8.56
CA LEU A 29 2.12 -9.77 -7.64
C LEU A 29 1.15 -10.69 -8.39
N LEU A 30 0.50 -10.18 -9.44
CA LEU A 30 -0.37 -10.98 -10.31
C LEU A 30 0.43 -12.06 -11.06
N TYR A 31 1.63 -11.75 -11.53
CA TYR A 31 2.50 -12.71 -12.21
C TYR A 31 2.88 -13.88 -11.30
N PHE A 32 3.34 -13.62 -10.07
CA PHE A 32 3.65 -14.69 -9.11
C PHE A 32 2.43 -15.54 -8.75
N MET A 33 1.26 -14.93 -8.69
CA MET A 33 0.04 -15.65 -8.37
C MET A 33 -0.49 -16.50 -9.52
N ILE A 34 -0.47 -15.99 -10.75
CA ILE A 34 -1.03 -16.68 -11.92
C ILE A 34 -0.03 -17.70 -12.47
N VAL A 35 1.23 -17.29 -12.66
CA VAL A 35 2.27 -18.11 -13.31
C VAL A 35 2.92 -19.05 -12.30
N HIS A 36 3.35 -18.54 -11.15
CA HIS A 36 4.03 -19.34 -10.12
C HIS A 36 3.08 -19.99 -9.11
N ARG A 37 1.76 -19.74 -9.24
CA ARG A 37 0.72 -20.25 -8.31
C ARG A 37 1.02 -19.94 -6.85
N TYR A 38 1.77 -18.86 -6.60
CA TYR A 38 2.15 -18.46 -5.26
C TYR A 38 1.01 -17.66 -4.62
N ILE A 39 0.43 -18.21 -3.56
CA ILE A 39 -0.62 -17.56 -2.77
C ILE A 39 -0.01 -17.08 -1.45
N PRO A 40 -0.09 -15.78 -1.13
CA PRO A 40 0.32 -15.29 0.18
C PRO A 40 -0.49 -15.99 1.28
N THR A 41 0.17 -16.46 2.33
CA THR A 41 -0.50 -17.00 3.51
C THR A 41 -0.87 -15.89 4.50
N PHE A 42 -1.86 -16.12 5.36
CA PHE A 42 -2.22 -15.17 6.41
C PHE A 42 -1.02 -14.80 7.30
N LYS A 43 -0.19 -15.79 7.65
CA LYS A 43 1.02 -15.58 8.47
C LYS A 43 2.03 -14.67 7.79
N THR A 44 2.25 -14.85 6.48
CA THR A 44 3.17 -13.99 5.72
C THR A 44 2.63 -12.56 5.59
N THR A 45 1.32 -12.40 5.39
CA THR A 45 0.70 -11.07 5.33
C THR A 45 0.83 -10.33 6.65
N LEU A 46 0.59 -10.99 7.78
CA LEU A 46 0.77 -10.38 9.10
C LEU A 46 2.22 -9.99 9.36
N ARG A 47 3.19 -10.80 8.90
CA ARG A 47 4.61 -10.44 8.98
C ARG A 47 4.93 -9.20 8.15
N THR A 48 4.38 -9.09 6.93
CA THR A 48 4.57 -7.91 6.09
C THR A 48 3.96 -6.66 6.72
N LEU A 49 2.75 -6.75 7.29
CA LEU A 49 2.13 -5.67 8.06
C LEU A 49 3.02 -5.24 9.24
N GLY A 50 3.57 -6.19 10.00
CA GLY A 50 4.49 -5.87 11.09
C GLY A 50 5.75 -5.14 10.62
N ILE A 51 6.34 -5.55 9.50
CA ILE A 51 7.49 -4.86 8.90
C ILE A 51 7.11 -3.43 8.49
N LEU A 52 5.93 -3.23 7.89
CA LEU A 52 5.45 -1.92 7.50
C LEU A 52 5.32 -0.98 8.71
N GLN A 53 4.78 -1.47 9.83
CA GLN A 53 4.66 -0.68 11.06
C GLN A 53 6.02 -0.32 11.67
N VAL A 54 6.98 -1.25 11.65
CA VAL A 54 8.35 -0.96 12.09
C VAL A 54 8.98 0.13 11.20
N MET A 55 8.81 0.03 9.88
CA MET A 55 9.30 1.05 8.95
C MET A 55 8.64 2.42 9.19
N ALA A 56 7.33 2.44 9.44
CA ALA A 56 6.60 3.68 9.74
C ALA A 56 7.15 4.36 11.00
N VAL A 57 7.42 3.60 12.06
CA VAL A 57 8.03 4.12 13.29
C VAL A 57 9.44 4.66 13.04
N VAL A 58 10.28 3.93 12.29
CA VAL A 58 11.63 4.41 11.92
C VAL A 58 11.55 5.71 11.13
N MET A 59 10.62 5.80 10.17
CA MET A 59 10.42 7.00 9.36
C MET A 59 9.87 8.16 10.19
N LEU A 60 9.03 7.91 11.19
CA LEU A 60 8.55 8.95 12.11
C LEU A 60 9.73 9.62 12.84
N PHE A 61 10.66 8.83 13.37
CA PHE A 61 11.86 9.37 14.02
C PHE A 61 12.75 10.13 13.04
N PHE A 62 13.01 9.55 11.86
CA PHE A 62 13.81 10.19 10.82
C PHE A 62 13.21 11.54 10.39
N ASN A 63 11.92 11.56 10.08
CA ASN A 63 11.19 12.75 9.66
C ASN A 63 11.18 13.84 10.72
N THR A 64 11.07 13.46 11.99
CA THR A 64 11.09 14.42 13.10
C THR A 64 12.49 15.02 13.29
N HIS A 65 13.54 14.23 13.06
CA HIS A 65 14.92 14.68 13.23
C HIS A 65 15.42 15.56 12.07
N TYR A 66 15.07 15.20 10.84
CA TYR A 66 15.55 15.87 9.62
C TYR A 66 14.54 16.84 9.02
N ASP A 67 13.40 17.04 9.68
CA ASP A 67 12.31 17.89 9.21
C ASP A 67 11.78 17.49 7.82
N THR A 68 11.71 16.19 7.53
CA THR A 68 11.25 15.62 6.25
C THR A 68 9.85 15.01 6.35
N HIS A 69 9.22 14.70 5.21
CA HIS A 69 7.84 14.16 5.13
C HIS A 69 7.76 12.84 4.36
N TYR A 70 8.69 11.91 4.59
CA TYR A 70 8.66 10.60 3.93
C TYR A 70 7.51 9.74 4.45
N VAL A 71 6.90 8.95 3.55
CA VAL A 71 5.84 7.97 3.86
C VAL A 71 4.60 8.61 4.52
N TYR A 72 4.54 9.94 4.59
CA TYR A 72 3.46 10.70 5.20
C TYR A 72 3.09 10.20 6.61
N VAL A 73 4.08 10.11 7.50
CA VAL A 73 3.87 9.65 8.88
C VAL A 73 4.12 10.74 9.94
N LYS A 74 4.53 11.94 9.54
CA LYS A 74 4.94 13.03 10.45
C LYS A 74 3.73 13.83 10.97
N ILE A 75 3.79 14.18 12.25
CA ILE A 75 2.72 14.87 13.03
C ILE A 75 2.52 16.34 12.66
N ALA A 76 3.60 17.04 12.36
CA ALA A 76 3.59 18.49 12.15
C ALA A 76 3.52 18.78 10.65
N GLU A 77 2.52 19.58 10.26
CA GLU A 77 2.34 20.14 8.91
C GLU A 77 1.86 19.16 7.82
N ASP A 78 0.74 18.49 8.05
CA ASP A 78 0.14 17.59 7.06
C ASP A 78 -0.65 18.30 5.95
N VAL A 79 -0.17 19.47 5.53
CA VAL A 79 -0.72 20.24 4.39
C VAL A 79 -0.62 19.43 3.09
N ALA A 80 0.36 18.52 3.02
CA ALA A 80 0.57 17.63 1.87
C ALA A 80 -0.57 16.62 1.64
N HIS A 81 -1.46 16.41 2.63
CA HIS A 81 -2.61 15.52 2.47
C HIS A 81 -3.86 16.21 1.92
N GLU A 82 -4.02 17.51 2.13
CA GLU A 82 -5.26 18.23 1.81
C GLU A 82 -5.64 18.18 0.32
N ASP A 83 -4.64 18.14 -0.58
CA ASP A 83 -4.86 18.08 -2.04
C ASP A 83 -4.89 16.65 -2.62
N THR A 84 -4.89 15.64 -1.76
CA THR A 84 -4.81 14.21 -2.15
C THR A 84 -6.04 13.44 -1.69
N ILE A 85 -6.22 12.22 -2.23
CA ILE A 85 -7.28 11.30 -1.78
C ILE A 85 -7.20 11.00 -0.28
N LEU A 86 -6.02 11.15 0.34
CA LEU A 86 -5.82 10.89 1.76
C LEU A 86 -6.58 11.89 2.65
N ALA A 87 -6.90 13.10 2.15
CA ALA A 87 -7.75 14.06 2.86
C ALA A 87 -9.14 13.47 3.23
N TYR A 88 -9.67 12.56 2.41
CA TYR A 88 -10.96 11.91 2.67
C TYR A 88 -10.90 10.89 3.82
N LEU A 89 -9.70 10.49 4.25
CA LEU A 89 -9.51 9.56 5.36
C LEU A 89 -9.45 10.26 6.72
N GLY A 90 -9.60 11.59 6.77
CA GLY A 90 -9.66 12.38 8.00
C GLY A 90 -8.37 13.14 8.32
N SER A 91 -8.37 13.91 9.40
CA SER A 91 -7.19 14.65 9.84
C SER A 91 -6.18 13.73 10.54
N TYR A 92 -4.93 14.17 10.66
CA TYR A 92 -3.95 13.50 11.50
C TYR A 92 -4.48 13.37 12.96
N PRO A 93 -4.30 12.21 13.65
CA PRO A 93 -3.71 10.95 13.20
C PRO A 93 -4.71 9.97 12.58
N TRP A 94 -5.97 10.36 12.42
CA TRP A 94 -7.06 9.47 12.02
C TRP A 94 -6.90 8.90 10.61
N TYR A 95 -6.31 9.64 9.65
CA TYR A 95 -6.09 9.07 8.32
C TYR A 95 -5.14 7.89 8.35
N LEU A 96 -4.11 7.86 9.22
CA LEU A 96 -3.18 6.74 9.34
C LEU A 96 -3.93 5.49 9.81
N ILE A 97 -4.78 5.65 10.82
CA ILE A 97 -5.62 4.58 11.36
C ILE A 97 -6.60 4.10 10.29
N ASN A 98 -7.28 5.02 9.61
CA ASN A 98 -8.25 4.70 8.55
C ASN A 98 -7.57 4.04 7.34
N LEU A 99 -6.34 4.44 7.01
CA LEU A 99 -5.53 3.84 5.95
C LEU A 99 -5.12 2.41 6.31
N GLU A 100 -4.72 2.17 7.56
CA GLU A 100 -4.42 0.82 8.06
C GLU A 100 -5.67 -0.07 8.04
N LEU A 101 -6.81 0.44 8.50
CA LEU A 101 -8.09 -0.28 8.46
C LEU A 101 -8.52 -0.61 7.03
N LEU A 102 -8.36 0.34 6.10
CA LEU A 102 -8.62 0.12 4.68
C LEU A 102 -7.70 -0.97 4.11
N GLY A 103 -6.41 -0.92 4.43
CA GLY A 103 -5.43 -1.93 4.03
C GLY A 103 -5.78 -3.33 4.55
N ILE A 104 -6.13 -3.45 5.83
CA ILE A 104 -6.59 -4.70 6.44
C ILE A 104 -7.87 -5.20 5.75
N GLY A 105 -8.84 -4.30 5.50
CA GLY A 105 -10.06 -4.63 4.77
C GLY A 105 -9.78 -5.18 3.37
N LEU A 106 -8.88 -4.55 2.63
CA LEU A 106 -8.45 -5.03 1.31
C LEU A 106 -7.76 -6.40 1.39
N PHE A 107 -6.94 -6.65 2.41
CA PHE A 107 -6.36 -7.98 2.61
C PHE A 107 -7.42 -9.05 2.90
N ILE A 108 -8.41 -8.76 3.74
CA ILE A 108 -9.51 -9.68 4.04
C ILE A 108 -10.31 -9.98 2.76
N LEU A 109 -10.66 -8.95 2.00
CA LEU A 109 -11.35 -9.09 0.71
C LEU A 109 -10.53 -9.94 -0.26
N TRP A 110 -9.22 -9.71 -0.34
CA TRP A 110 -8.30 -10.46 -1.17
C TRP A 110 -8.23 -11.94 -0.78
N PHE A 111 -8.11 -12.25 0.52
CA PHE A 111 -8.16 -13.62 1.01
C PHE A 111 -9.51 -14.31 0.73
N GLY A 112 -10.62 -13.57 0.88
CA GLY A 112 -11.95 -14.05 0.52
C GLY A 112 -12.05 -14.38 -0.97
N PHE A 113 -11.57 -13.48 -1.83
CA PHE A 113 -11.53 -13.66 -3.28
C PHE A 113 -10.70 -14.87 -3.70
N ILE A 114 -9.47 -15.00 -3.18
CA ILE A 114 -8.64 -16.18 -3.43
C ILE A 114 -9.36 -17.45 -2.99
N ARG A 115 -9.95 -17.46 -1.78
CA ARG A 115 -10.67 -18.64 -1.27
C ARG A 115 -11.81 -19.02 -2.20
N LEU A 116 -12.60 -18.07 -2.69
CA LEU A 116 -13.69 -18.33 -3.64
C LEU A 116 -13.18 -18.92 -4.97
N LEU A 117 -12.09 -18.39 -5.51
CA LEU A 117 -11.49 -18.89 -6.75
C LEU A 117 -10.87 -20.29 -6.56
N TYR A 118 -10.14 -20.51 -5.47
CA TYR A 118 -9.45 -21.78 -5.19
C TYR A 118 -10.40 -22.90 -4.74
N PHE A 119 -11.47 -22.58 -3.99
CA PHE A 119 -12.47 -23.58 -3.59
C PHE A 119 -13.19 -24.21 -4.79
N LYS A 120 -13.29 -23.48 -5.91
CA LYS A 120 -13.85 -23.98 -7.17
C LYS A 120 -12.85 -24.72 -8.05
N HIS A 121 -11.54 -24.48 -7.93
CA HIS A 121 -10.57 -24.92 -8.95
C HIS A 121 -9.62 -26.04 -8.51
N PHE A 122 -9.43 -26.28 -7.21
CA PHE A 122 -8.42 -27.25 -6.70
C PHE A 122 -8.96 -28.35 -5.77
N ARG A 123 -10.25 -28.70 -5.89
CA ARG A 123 -10.77 -29.98 -5.39
C ARG A 123 -10.65 -31.04 -6.49
N GLN A 124 -9.42 -31.37 -6.89
CA GLN A 124 -9.16 -32.69 -7.48
C GLN A 124 -8.53 -33.53 -6.37
N PRO A 125 -9.21 -34.60 -5.90
CA PRO A 125 -8.57 -35.55 -5.01
C PRO A 125 -7.49 -36.28 -5.81
N GLU A 126 -6.28 -36.28 -5.28
CA GLU A 126 -5.34 -37.37 -5.54
C GLU A 126 -5.78 -38.60 -4.74
#